data_AF-A0A7S1RQR5-F1
#
_entry.id   AF-A0A7S1RQR5-F1
#
_cell.length_a   1.000
_cell.length_b   1.000
_cell.length_c   1.000
_cell.angle_alpha   90.00
_cell.angle_beta   90.00
_cell.angle_gamma   90.00
#
_symmetry.space_group_name_H-M   'P 1'
#
loop_
_entity.id
_entity.type
_entity.pdbx_description
1 polymer ?
#
loop_
_entity_poly.entity_id
_entity_poly.type
_entity_poly.pdbx_seq_one_letter_code
_entity_poly.pdbx_strand_id
1 'polypeptide(L)'
;RALEWRRANAELVEAARSSTAPPGLSQDELRAIDCFCVSGFHGSTAFGDPLFVIRAGASNISALMDAVSEESMTVFMIYLSECAWQRCEALTRAKGYFVKQITLQDLAG
;
A
#
# COMPACT_ATOMS: atom_id res chain seq x y z
N ARG A 1 -12.22 -5.57 -17.67
CA ARG A 1 -12.41 -5.12 -16.26
C ARG A 1 -11.15 -4.54 -15.61
N ALA A 2 -10.10 -5.32 -15.30
CA ALA A 2 -8.93 -4.78 -14.58
C ALA A 2 -8.11 -3.73 -15.38
N LEU A 3 -7.90 -3.96 -16.69
CA LEU A 3 -7.21 -2.99 -17.55
C LEU A 3 -8.00 -1.69 -17.75
N GLU A 4 -9.32 -1.77 -17.83
CA GLU A 4 -10.20 -0.60 -17.92
C GLU A 4 -10.16 0.22 -16.63
N TRP A 5 -10.17 -0.45 -15.47
CA TRP A 5 -10.01 0.21 -14.18
C TRP A 5 -8.67 0.94 -14.08
N ARG A 6 -7.56 0.30 -14.46
CA ARG A 6 -6.23 0.95 -14.48
C ARG A 6 -6.16 2.14 -15.43
N ARG A 7 -6.83 2.07 -16.59
CA ARG A 7 -6.95 3.21 -17.51
C ARG A 7 -7.74 4.36 -16.89
N ALA A 8 -8.85 4.05 -16.21
CA ALA A 8 -9.68 5.05 -15.53
C ALA A 8 -8.98 5.67 -14.31
N ASN A 9 -8.02 4.98 -13.70
CA ASN A 9 -7.28 5.41 -12.51
C ASN A 9 -5.79 5.65 -12.82
N ALA A 10 -5.48 6.13 -14.03
CA ALA A 10 -4.11 6.26 -14.52
C ALA A 10 -3.22 7.08 -13.58
N GLU A 11 -3.73 8.16 -12.99
CA GLU A 11 -2.98 9.00 -12.06
C GLU A 11 -2.54 8.24 -10.80
N LEU A 12 -3.41 7.41 -10.23
CA LEU A 12 -3.08 6.59 -9.07
C LEU A 12 -2.05 5.51 -9.43
N VAL A 13 -2.18 4.91 -10.61
CA VAL A 13 -1.25 3.89 -11.13
C VAL A 13 0.14 4.50 -11.35
N GLU A 14 0.22 5.71 -11.91
CA GLU A 14 1.49 6.43 -12.09
C GLU A 14 2.08 6.92 -10.77
N ALA A 15 1.24 7.35 -9.82
CA ALA A 15 1.70 7.69 -8.47
C ALA A 15 2.34 6.48 -7.79
N ALA A 16 1.70 5.31 -7.86
CA ALA A 16 2.25 4.05 -7.34
C ALA A 16 3.59 3.69 -8.01
N ARG A 17 3.69 3.87 -9.33
CA ARG A 17 4.93 3.61 -10.08
C ARG A 17 6.06 4.53 -9.67
N SER A 18 5.74 5.80 -9.45
CA SER A 18 6.71 6.85 -9.12
C SER A 18 6.99 6.96 -7.61
N SER A 19 6.32 6.15 -6.79
CA SER A 19 6.38 6.23 -5.33
C SER A 19 6.08 7.64 -4.79
N THR A 20 5.10 8.31 -5.40
CA THR A 20 4.63 9.63 -4.97
C THR A 20 3.32 9.51 -4.20
N ALA A 21 2.92 10.59 -3.52
CA ALA A 21 1.64 10.61 -2.81
C ALA A 21 0.46 10.22 -3.72
N PRO A 22 -0.51 9.41 -3.24
CA PRO A 22 -1.68 9.07 -4.02
C PRO A 22 -2.53 10.32 -4.33
N PRO A 23 -3.11 10.41 -5.53
CA PRO A 23 -4.04 11.50 -5.85
C PRO A 23 -5.30 11.39 -4.99
N GLY A 24 -5.95 12.53 -4.72
CA GLY A 24 -7.18 12.59 -3.94
C GLY A 24 -7.01 12.57 -2.42
N LEU A 25 -5.79 12.43 -1.91
CA LEU A 25 -5.50 12.59 -0.49
C LEU A 25 -4.80 13.92 -0.21
N SER A 26 -5.29 14.64 0.80
CA SER A 26 -4.64 15.83 1.33
C SER A 26 -3.38 15.47 2.14
N GLN A 27 -2.51 16.47 2.33
CA GLN A 27 -1.32 16.30 3.16
C GLN A 27 -1.66 16.05 4.64
N ASP A 28 -2.79 16.56 5.13
CA ASP A 28 -3.27 16.29 6.49
C ASP A 28 -3.71 14.83 6.64
N GLU A 29 -4.45 14.28 5.67
CA GLU A 29 -4.85 12.88 5.68
C GLU A 29 -3.64 11.94 5.60
N LEU A 30 -2.67 12.25 4.74
CA LEU A 30 -1.44 11.45 4.65
C LEU A 30 -0.65 11.45 5.97
N ARG A 31 -0.57 12.60 6.64
CA ARG A 31 0.04 12.69 7.98
C ARG A 31 -0.73 11.88 9.01
N ALA A 32 -2.06 11.94 9.00
CA ALA A 32 -2.91 11.17 9.91
C ALA A 32 -2.74 9.66 9.69
N ILE A 33 -2.69 9.21 8.44
CA ILE A 33 -2.40 7.82 8.08
C ILE A 33 -1.03 7.39 8.61
N ASP A 34 0.02 8.19 8.38
CA ASP A 34 1.37 7.87 8.86
C ASP A 34 1.46 7.83 10.39
N CYS A 35 0.75 8.73 11.08
CA CYS A 35 0.74 8.78 12.54
C CYS A 35 -0.04 7.63 13.18
N PHE A 36 -1.17 7.24 12.61
CA PHE A 36 -2.13 6.34 13.26
C PHE A 36 -2.18 4.92 12.67
N CYS A 37 -1.62 4.70 11.46
CA CYS A 37 -1.57 3.41 10.79
C CYS A 37 -0.11 2.97 10.59
N VAL A 38 0.43 2.23 11.55
CA VAL A 38 1.82 1.76 11.49
C VAL A 38 1.93 0.61 10.50
N SER A 39 2.25 0.94 9.25
CA SER A 39 2.43 -0.05 8.18
C SER A 39 3.47 0.40 7.15
N GLY A 40 4.05 -0.55 6.42
CA GLY A 40 4.97 -0.21 5.34
C GLY A 40 5.70 -1.40 4.72
N PHE A 41 6.33 -1.14 3.57
CA PHE A 41 7.22 -2.11 2.91
C PHE A 41 8.53 -2.24 3.69
N HIS A 42 8.92 -3.46 4.03
CA HIS A 42 10.08 -3.76 4.86
C HIS A 42 11.04 -4.76 4.18
N GLY A 43 11.65 -4.34 3.07
CA GLY A 43 12.63 -5.17 2.36
C GLY A 43 12.00 -6.37 1.65
N SER A 44 12.62 -7.54 1.81
CA SER A 44 12.23 -8.80 1.18
C SER A 44 12.47 -10.00 2.10
N THR A 45 11.75 -11.10 1.88
CA THR A 45 11.99 -12.38 2.56
C THR A 45 13.31 -13.03 2.12
N ALA A 46 13.70 -14.13 2.76
CA ALA A 46 14.85 -14.94 2.36
C ALA A 46 14.73 -15.52 0.93
N PHE A 47 13.50 -15.64 0.39
CA PHE A 47 13.22 -16.06 -0.98
C PHE A 47 13.13 -14.88 -1.96
N GLY A 48 13.31 -13.66 -1.45
CA GLY A 48 13.28 -12.42 -2.22
C GLY A 48 11.86 -11.95 -2.58
N ASP A 49 10.85 -12.39 -1.84
CA ASP A 49 9.48 -11.89 -1.96
C ASP A 49 9.34 -10.54 -1.23
N PRO A 50 8.63 -9.55 -1.77
CA PRO A 50 8.38 -8.29 -1.06
C PRO A 50 7.69 -8.53 0.28
N LEU A 51 8.19 -7.89 1.34
CA LEU A 51 7.59 -7.92 2.67
C LEU A 51 6.85 -6.61 2.94
N PHE A 52 5.59 -6.70 3.34
CA PHE A 52 4.79 -5.59 3.86
C PHE A 52 4.41 -5.89 5.30
N VAL A 53 4.63 -4.95 6.21
CA VAL A 53 4.39 -5.12 7.65
C VAL A 53 3.25 -4.21 8.06
N ILE A 54 2.31 -4.74 8.84
CA ILE A 54 1.23 -4.01 9.50
C ILE A 54 1.36 -4.28 10.99
N ARG A 55 1.68 -3.24 11.77
CA ARG A 55 1.75 -3.28 13.24
C ARG A 55 0.40 -2.86 13.82
N ALA A 56 -0.63 -3.68 13.61
CA ALA A 56 -2.00 -3.33 13.98
C ALA A 56 -2.15 -3.06 15.49
N GLY A 57 -1.41 -3.76 16.35
CA GLY A 57 -1.41 -3.50 17.80
C GLY A 57 -0.85 -2.14 18.20
N ALA A 58 0.00 -1.54 17.36
CA ALA A 58 0.56 -0.20 17.57
C ALA A 58 -0.21 0.91 16.83
N SER A 59 -1.22 0.55 16.03
CA SER A 59 -2.04 1.50 15.29
C SER A 59 -3.21 2.00 16.14
N ASN A 60 -3.60 3.27 15.94
CA ASN A 60 -4.81 3.83 16.54
C ASN A 60 -5.89 4.01 15.48
N ILE A 61 -6.59 2.93 15.15
CA ILE A 61 -7.60 2.92 14.09
C ILE A 61 -8.77 3.85 14.40
N SER A 62 -9.14 4.01 15.68
CA SER A 62 -10.22 4.94 16.05
C SER A 62 -9.83 6.38 15.67
N ALA A 63 -8.65 6.83 16.09
CA ALA A 63 -8.16 8.18 15.76
C ALA A 63 -7.92 8.37 14.26
N LEU A 64 -7.52 7.31 13.55
CA LEU A 64 -7.40 7.34 12.10
C LEU A 64 -8.76 7.60 11.43
N MET A 65 -9.80 6.86 11.83
CA MET A 65 -11.14 6.99 11.23
C MET A 65 -11.84 8.30 11.63
N ASP A 66 -11.43 8.94 12.73
CA ASP A 66 -11.88 10.30 13.08
C ASP A 66 -11.23 11.38 12.19
N ALA A 67 -10.04 11.11 11.64
CA ALA A 67 -9.25 12.07 10.86
C ALA A 67 -9.32 11.85 9.34
N VAL A 68 -9.65 10.64 8.89
CA VAL A 68 -9.58 10.23 7.48
C VAL A 68 -10.87 9.54 7.09
N SER A 69 -11.46 9.97 5.97
CA SER A 69 -12.69 9.35 5.47
C SER A 69 -12.46 7.91 5.01
N GLU A 70 -13.52 7.09 5.04
CA GLU A 70 -13.47 5.71 4.51
C GLU A 70 -13.08 5.68 3.01
N GLU A 71 -13.54 6.66 2.24
CA GLU A 71 -13.19 6.80 0.82
C GLU A 71 -11.69 7.08 0.65
N SER A 72 -11.14 8.03 1.40
CA SER A 72 -9.71 8.36 1.39
C SER A 72 -8.86 7.16 1.82
N MET A 73 -9.29 6.43 2.85
CA MET A 73 -8.61 5.22 3.29
C MET A 73 -8.66 4.12 2.22
N THR A 74 -9.80 3.98 1.52
CA THR A 74 -9.95 3.05 0.40
C THR A 74 -8.98 3.39 -0.74
N VAL A 75 -8.88 4.66 -1.11
CA VAL A 75 -7.91 5.13 -2.13
C VAL A 75 -6.48 4.80 -1.70
N PHE A 76 -6.13 5.04 -0.43
CA PHE A 76 -4.81 4.71 0.11
C PHE A 76 -4.51 3.20 0.05
N MET A 77 -5.47 2.35 0.43
CA MET A 77 -5.30 0.89 0.37
C MET A 77 -5.16 0.37 -1.06
N ILE A 78 -5.91 0.96 -2.01
CA ILE A 78 -5.79 0.66 -3.44
C ILE A 78 -4.40 1.07 -3.94
N TYR A 79 -3.92 2.27 -3.57
CA TYR A 79 -2.58 2.75 -3.90
C TYR A 79 -1.49 1.79 -3.40
N LEU A 80 -1.55 1.37 -2.12
CA LEU A 80 -0.59 0.39 -1.57
C LEU A 80 -0.64 -0.95 -2.31
N SER A 81 -1.84 -1.41 -2.65
CA SER A 81 -2.03 -2.65 -3.42
C SER A 81 -1.44 -2.55 -4.83
N GLU A 82 -1.56 -1.40 -5.48
CA GLU A 82 -0.98 -1.16 -6.80
C GLU A 82 0.55 -1.06 -6.71
N CYS A 83 1.12 -0.41 -5.68
CA CYS A 83 2.57 -0.42 -5.41
C CYS A 83 3.09 -1.86 -5.28
N ALA A 84 2.41 -2.68 -4.47
CA ALA A 84 2.73 -4.08 -4.27
C ALA A 84 2.66 -4.89 -5.56
N TRP A 85 1.58 -4.70 -6.34
CA TRP A 85 1.37 -5.39 -7.60
C TRP A 85 2.48 -5.06 -8.61
N GLN A 86 2.78 -3.78 -8.81
CA GLN A 86 3.83 -3.35 -9.74
C GLN A 86 5.20 -3.91 -9.36
N ARG A 87 5.55 -3.92 -8.06
CA ARG A 87 6.79 -4.53 -7.57
C ARG A 87 6.84 -6.04 -7.80
N CYS A 88 5.75 -6.76 -7.51
CA CYS A 88 5.68 -8.21 -7.74
C CYS A 88 5.74 -8.56 -9.23
N GLU A 89 5.12 -7.75 -10.08
CA GLU A 89 5.14 -7.91 -11.54
C GLU A 89 6.57 -7.79 -12.09
N ALA A 90 7.26 -6.71 -11.72
CA ALA A 90 8.64 -6.47 -12.12
C ALA A 90 9.57 -7.60 -11.66
N LEU A 91 9.43 -8.06 -10.41
CA LEU A 91 10.21 -9.18 -9.88
C LEU A 91 9.86 -10.51 -10.56
N THR A 92 8.58 -10.73 -10.87
CA THR A 92 8.14 -11.93 -11.60
C THR A 92 8.82 -12.02 -12.96
N ARG A 93 8.87 -10.91 -13.70
CA ARG A 93 9.57 -10.85 -14.99
C ARG A 93 11.07 -11.08 -14.84
N ALA A 94 11.69 -10.45 -13.84
CA ALA A 94 13.14 -10.56 -13.62
C ALA A 94 13.58 -11.97 -13.21
N LYS A 95 12.77 -12.68 -12.41
CA LYS A 95 13.14 -13.98 -11.85
C LYS A 95 12.67 -15.18 -12.67
N GLY A 96 11.70 -15.01 -13.57
CA GLY A 96 11.13 -16.09 -14.38
C GLY A 96 10.17 -17.01 -13.61
N TYR A 97 9.72 -16.61 -12.42
CA TYR A 97 8.69 -17.29 -11.65
C TYR A 97 7.77 -16.29 -10.94
N PHE A 98 6.57 -16.75 -10.57
CA PHE A 98 5.55 -15.89 -9.97
C PHE A 98 5.93 -15.45 -8.55
N VAL A 99 6.14 -14.15 -8.35
CA VAL A 99 6.48 -13.53 -7.07
C VAL A 99 5.22 -13.00 -6.40
N LYS A 100 5.11 -13.20 -5.09
CA LYS A 100 3.99 -12.72 -4.27
C LYS A 100 4.51 -11.77 -3.19
N GLN A 101 3.67 -10.84 -2.76
CA GLN A 101 3.94 -10.11 -1.52
C GLN A 101 3.60 -11.00 -0.32
N ILE A 102 4.45 -10.95 0.70
CA ILE A 102 4.16 -11.48 2.03
C ILE A 102 3.73 -10.31 2.91
N THR A 103 2.56 -10.42 3.54
CA THR A 103 2.07 -9.44 4.51
C THR A 103 2.19 -10.02 5.92
N LEU A 104 2.96 -9.36 6.78
CA LEU A 104 3.04 -9.68 8.20
C LEU A 104 2.09 -8.79 8.98
N GLN A 105 1.18 -9.41 9.72
CA GLN A 105 0.29 -8.71 10.64
C GLN A 105 0.77 -8.96 12.06
N ASP A 106 1.28 -7.93 12.70
CA ASP A 106 1.61 -7.94 14.11
C ASP A 106 0.45 -7.33 14.91
N LEU A 107 -0.22 -8.19 15.68
CA LEU A 107 -1.34 -7.83 16.53
C LEU A 107 -0.90 -7.55 17.98
N ALA A 108 0.39 -7.72 18.31
CA ALA A 108 0.89 -7.41 19.64
C ALA A 108 0.93 -5.88 19.83
N GLY A 109 0.28 -5.41 20.90
CA GLY A 109 0.13 -4.02 21.29
C GLY A 109 -0.21 -3.90 22.77
#